data_AF-A0A2Z6S3N1-F1
#
_entry.id   AF-A0A2Z6S3N1-F1
#
_cell.length_a   1.000
_cell.length_b   1.000
_cell.length_c   1.000
_cell.angle_alpha   90.00
_cell.angle_beta   90.00
_cell.angle_gamma   90.00
#
_symmetry.space_group_name_H-M   'P 1'
#
loop_
_entity.id
_entity.type
_entity.pdbx_description
1 polymer ?
#
loop_
_entity_poly.entity_id
_entity_poly.type
_entity_poly.pdbx_seq_one_letter_code
_entity_poly.pdbx_strand_id
1 'polypeptide(L)'
;MIRIAFIGIKDNLSCFEELSFYIDGSVQNGVPSHLRRPLDECLDHRSMVINQGAAFVETHSNQQFFTRIVNWPSSTRAEFFVIFLALFVCLRGCRVKIYMDSNCSILTITRFLYSRSKFRSRGFNNSLILIYMDILIKDRNLDLELIKVKAHAGVL
;
A
#
# COMPACT_ATOMS: atom_id res chain seq x y z
N MET A 1 -2.59 17.27 6.49
CA MET A 1 -2.82 16.25 7.54
C MET A 1 -1.93 15.01 7.35
N ILE A 2 -1.86 14.40 6.16
CA ILE A 2 -1.01 13.20 5.88
C ILE A 2 0.49 13.43 6.21
N ARG A 3 1.07 14.57 5.84
CA ARG A 3 2.51 14.84 6.06
C ARG A 3 2.95 14.81 7.52
N ILE A 4 2.14 15.29 8.46
CA ILE A 4 2.51 15.40 9.88
C ILE A 4 2.49 14.03 10.56
N ALA A 5 1.47 13.22 10.28
CA ALA A 5 1.37 11.85 10.79
C ALA A 5 2.55 10.98 10.32
N PHE A 6 2.97 11.12 9.07
CA PHE A 6 4.11 10.36 8.53
C PHE A 6 5.46 10.74 9.14
N ILE A 7 5.67 12.02 9.46
CA ILE A 7 6.90 12.48 10.11
C ILE A 7 7.00 11.87 11.51
N GLY A 8 5.91 11.94 12.29
CA GLY A 8 5.89 11.34 13.63
C GLY A 8 6.14 9.82 13.63
N ILE A 9 5.51 9.07 12.71
CA ILE A 9 5.76 7.63 12.58
C ILE A 9 7.22 7.38 12.18
N LYS A 10 7.74 8.10 11.19
CA LYS A 10 9.12 7.95 10.73
C LYS A 10 10.14 8.20 11.85
N ASP A 11 9.92 9.24 12.66
CA ASP A 11 10.80 9.58 13.78
C ASP A 11 10.75 8.50 14.87
N ASN A 12 9.57 7.92 15.13
CA ASN A 12 9.44 6.81 16.09
C ASN A 12 10.10 5.50 15.60
N LEU A 13 10.21 5.32 14.28
CA LEU A 13 10.80 4.13 13.67
C LEU A 13 12.30 4.28 13.37
N SER A 14 12.92 5.42 13.70
CA SER A 14 14.29 5.72 13.25
C SER A 14 15.38 4.84 13.84
N CYS A 15 15.11 4.18 14.95
CA CYS A 15 16.12 3.43 15.70
C CYS A 15 16.17 1.94 15.36
N PHE A 16 15.29 1.46 14.47
CA PHE A 16 15.17 0.04 14.16
C PHE A 16 15.98 -0.34 12.91
N GLU A 17 16.82 -1.37 13.06
CA GLU A 17 17.55 -1.97 11.93
C GLU A 17 16.66 -2.91 11.10
N GLU A 18 15.63 -3.49 11.72
CA GLU A 18 14.61 -4.31 11.07
C GLU A 18 13.21 -3.79 11.41
N LEU A 19 12.36 -3.64 10.40
CA LEU A 19 10.96 -3.23 10.54
C LEU A 19 10.04 -4.26 9.89
N SER A 20 8.93 -4.55 10.56
CA SER A 20 7.97 -5.57 10.15
C SER A 20 6.57 -4.97 10.08
N PHE A 21 5.92 -5.10 8.93
CA PHE A 21 4.63 -4.47 8.65
C PHE A 21 3.58 -5.50 8.22
N TYR A 22 2.42 -5.48 8.88
CA TYR A 22 1.20 -6.07 8.33
C TYR A 22 0.46 -5.03 7.52
N ILE A 23 0.03 -5.40 6.31
CA ILE A 23 -0.65 -4.49 5.39
C ILE A 23 -2.00 -5.05 4.94
N ASP A 24 -2.95 -4.15 4.75
CA ASP A 24 -4.24 -4.47 4.13
C ASP A 24 -4.69 -3.34 3.18
N GLY A 25 -5.23 -3.74 2.05
CA GLY A 25 -5.72 -2.86 0.99
C GLY A 25 -7.10 -3.29 0.55
N SER A 26 -8.11 -2.47 0.82
CA SER A 26 -9.51 -2.75 0.49
C SER A 26 -10.07 -1.77 -0.53
N VAL A 27 -11.05 -2.22 -1.32
CA VAL A 27 -11.79 -1.39 -2.27
C VAL A 27 -13.28 -1.51 -2.00
N GLN A 28 -13.96 -0.37 -1.88
CA GLN A 28 -15.41 -0.29 -1.73
C GLN A 28 -15.98 0.66 -2.77
N ASN A 29 -17.00 0.18 -3.47
CA ASN A 29 -17.83 1.01 -4.32
C ASN A 29 -18.91 1.66 -3.45
N GLY A 30 -19.07 2.97 -3.51
CA GLY A 30 -20.07 3.67 -2.70
C GLY A 30 -20.74 4.83 -3.43
N VAL A 31 -22.01 5.04 -3.13
CA VAL A 31 -22.73 6.27 -3.49
C VAL A 31 -22.27 7.39 -2.52
N PRO A 32 -21.90 8.59 -3.01
CA PRO A 32 -21.56 9.74 -2.16
C PRO A 32 -22.59 9.97 -1.06
N SER A 33 -22.15 10.28 0.16
CA SER A 33 -23.03 10.48 1.33
C SER A 33 -24.13 11.53 1.09
N HIS A 34 -23.86 12.55 0.28
CA HIS A 34 -24.81 13.60 -0.09
C HIS A 34 -25.87 13.14 -1.11
N LEU A 35 -25.65 12.03 -1.81
CA LEU A 35 -26.58 11.45 -2.80
C LEU A 35 -27.36 10.25 -2.25
N ARG A 36 -27.10 9.83 -1.01
CA ARG A 36 -27.74 8.63 -0.39
C ARG A 36 -29.23 8.79 -0.07
N ARG A 37 -29.83 9.99 -0.14
CA ARG A 37 -31.18 10.24 0.40
C ARG A 37 -32.27 10.75 -0.57
N PRO A 38 -32.02 11.01 -1.88
CA PRO A 38 -33.16 11.17 -2.79
C PRO A 38 -33.27 10.17 -3.96
N LEU A 39 -32.35 9.22 -4.18
CA LEU A 39 -32.38 8.39 -5.39
C LEU A 39 -32.36 6.89 -5.09
N ASP A 40 -33.55 6.29 -4.95
CA ASP A 40 -33.80 4.85 -5.17
C ASP A 40 -34.17 4.54 -6.64
N GLU A 41 -34.18 5.54 -7.52
CA GLU A 41 -34.45 5.38 -8.95
C GLU A 41 -33.34 6.03 -9.79
N CYS A 42 -32.76 5.24 -10.71
CA CYS A 42 -31.82 5.67 -11.77
C CYS A 42 -30.41 6.11 -11.34
N LEU A 43 -29.58 5.19 -10.82
CA LEU A 43 -28.12 5.45 -10.73
C LEU A 43 -27.44 5.31 -12.10
N ASP A 44 -27.00 6.43 -12.67
CA ASP A 44 -26.00 6.46 -13.74
C ASP A 44 -24.63 5.99 -13.17
N HIS A 45 -23.95 5.05 -13.85
CA HIS A 45 -22.66 4.49 -13.44
C HIS A 45 -21.58 5.57 -13.22
N ARG A 46 -21.76 6.78 -13.77
CA ARG A 46 -20.88 7.94 -13.57
C ARG A 46 -20.95 8.57 -12.18
N SER A 47 -21.93 8.22 -11.35
CA SER A 47 -22.15 8.84 -10.02
C SER A 47 -21.51 8.05 -8.86
N MET A 48 -20.91 6.89 -9.14
CA MET A 48 -20.28 6.04 -8.13
C MET A 48 -18.88 6.55 -7.76
N VAL A 49 -18.64 6.78 -6.47
CA VAL A 49 -17.31 7.08 -5.96
C VAL A 49 -16.65 5.79 -5.51
N ILE A 50 -15.46 5.51 -6.06
CA ILE A 50 -14.67 4.36 -5.68
C ILE A 50 -13.75 4.78 -4.55
N ASN A 51 -13.95 4.23 -3.37
CA ASN A 51 -13.13 4.48 -2.20
C ASN A 51 -12.23 3.26 -1.96
N GLN A 52 -10.98 3.51 -1.59
CA GLN A 52 -10.07 2.46 -1.17
C GLN A 52 -9.52 2.77 0.22
N GLY A 53 -9.41 1.74 1.04
CA GLY A 53 -8.67 1.76 2.28
C GLY A 53 -7.26 1.23 2.05
N ALA A 54 -6.28 1.92 2.63
CA ALA A 54 -4.90 1.52 2.66
C ALA A 54 -4.43 1.63 4.10
N ALA A 55 -4.03 0.53 4.73
CA ALA A 55 -3.60 0.53 6.12
C ALA A 55 -2.38 -0.37 6.36
N PHE A 56 -1.49 0.06 7.26
CA PHE A 56 -0.41 -0.78 7.79
C PHE A 56 -0.33 -0.69 9.32
N VAL A 57 0.18 -1.75 9.91
CA VAL A 57 0.58 -1.84 11.32
C VAL A 57 2.03 -2.30 11.39
N GLU A 58 2.88 -1.54 12.06
CA GLU A 58 4.25 -1.92 12.36
C GLU A 58 4.29 -2.69 13.69
N THR A 59 5.00 -3.81 13.74
CA THR A 59 4.90 -4.77 14.86
C THR A 59 5.70 -4.40 16.09
N HIS A 60 6.84 -3.73 15.97
CA HIS A 60 7.73 -3.46 17.10
C HIS A 60 7.23 -2.30 17.99
N SER A 61 6.71 -1.26 17.35
CA SER A 61 6.26 -0.03 17.97
C SER A 61 4.73 0.09 18.03
N ASN A 62 4.01 -0.87 17.43
CA ASN A 62 2.54 -0.87 17.27
C ASN A 62 2.02 0.43 16.61
N GLN A 63 2.84 1.04 15.75
CA GLN A 63 2.47 2.24 15.00
C GLN A 63 1.55 1.84 13.86
N GLN A 64 0.43 2.53 13.76
CA GLN A 64 -0.62 2.23 12.78
C GLN A 64 -0.86 3.43 11.89
N PHE A 65 -1.08 3.16 10.62
CA PHE A 65 -1.45 4.19 9.66
C PHE A 65 -2.58 3.68 8.79
N PHE A 66 -3.59 4.53 8.59
CA PHE A 66 -4.68 4.26 7.66
C PHE A 66 -4.96 5.51 6.82
N THR A 67 -5.29 5.30 5.55
CA THR A 67 -5.69 6.38 4.66
C THR A 67 -6.77 5.91 3.68
N ARG A 68 -7.59 6.87 3.27
CA ARG A 68 -8.59 6.69 2.23
C ARG A 68 -8.07 7.26 0.91
N ILE A 69 -8.15 6.48 -0.14
CA ILE A 69 -7.85 6.87 -1.52
C ILE A 69 -9.18 6.97 -2.27
N VAL A 70 -9.41 8.07 -2.99
CA VAL A 70 -10.67 8.31 -3.70
C VAL A 70 -10.41 8.27 -5.21
N ASN A 71 -11.34 7.67 -5.96
CA ASN A 71 -11.34 7.59 -7.42
C ASN A 71 -10.13 6.86 -8.04
N TRP A 72 -9.53 5.91 -7.31
CA TRP A 72 -8.48 5.04 -7.82
C TRP A 72 -8.94 3.58 -7.77
N PRO A 73 -9.40 2.95 -8.87
CA PRO A 73 -10.09 1.66 -8.76
C PRO A 73 -9.18 0.44 -8.96
N SER A 74 -8.72 -0.19 -7.87
CA SER A 74 -8.19 -1.58 -7.82
C SER A 74 -7.62 -1.94 -6.43
N SER A 75 -8.05 -3.04 -5.80
CA SER A 75 -7.48 -3.50 -4.51
C SER A 75 -5.95 -3.68 -4.58
N THR A 76 -5.44 -4.21 -5.69
CA THR A 76 -4.00 -4.35 -5.95
C THR A 76 -3.26 -3.02 -5.90
N ARG A 77 -3.89 -1.92 -6.35
CA ARG A 77 -3.30 -0.58 -6.25
C ARG A 77 -3.29 -0.06 -4.81
N ALA A 78 -4.34 -0.34 -4.04
CA ALA A 78 -4.39 0.01 -2.63
C ALA A 78 -3.27 -0.70 -1.87
N GLU A 79 -3.07 -2.00 -2.10
CA GLU A 79 -1.98 -2.78 -1.52
C GLU A 79 -0.60 -2.23 -1.93
N PHE A 80 -0.40 -1.91 -3.21
CA PHE A 80 0.84 -1.25 -3.65
C PHE A 80 1.03 0.10 -2.96
N PHE A 81 -0.04 0.87 -2.79
CA PHE A 81 0.05 2.14 -2.10
C PHE A 81 0.46 1.98 -0.64
N VAL A 82 -0.09 1.00 0.07
CA VAL A 82 0.33 0.71 1.45
C VAL A 82 1.81 0.33 1.52
N ILE A 83 2.29 -0.52 0.62
CA ILE A 83 3.72 -0.91 0.56
C ILE A 83 4.59 0.32 0.36
N PHE A 84 4.22 1.19 -0.58
CA PHE A 84 4.93 2.44 -0.80
C PHE A 84 4.99 3.30 0.47
N LEU A 85 3.89 3.40 1.21
CA LEU A 85 3.82 4.15 2.46
C LEU A 85 4.69 3.52 3.58
N ALA A 86 4.69 2.19 3.71
CA ALA A 86 5.55 1.48 4.65
C ALA A 86 7.04 1.73 4.34
N LEU A 87 7.44 1.62 3.07
CA LEU A 87 8.82 1.94 2.64
C LEU A 87 9.17 3.42 2.87
N PHE A 88 8.18 4.32 2.77
CA PHE A 88 8.40 5.75 2.97
C PHE A 88 8.79 6.12 4.40
N VAL A 89 8.35 5.35 5.40
CA VAL A 89 8.73 5.54 6.81
C VAL A 89 10.02 4.83 7.21
N CYS A 90 10.51 3.88 6.40
CA CYS A 90 11.75 3.13 6.69
C CYS A 90 13.01 4.00 6.51
N LEU A 91 14.01 3.87 7.38
CA LEU A 91 15.29 4.57 7.22
C LEU A 91 16.29 3.81 6.33
N ARG A 92 17.43 4.47 6.04
CA ARG A 92 18.47 3.89 5.19
C ARG A 92 19.10 2.65 5.83
N GLY A 93 19.35 1.61 5.02
CA GLY A 93 19.98 0.37 5.46
C GLY A 93 19.08 -0.55 6.28
N CYS A 94 17.80 -0.23 6.42
CA CYS A 94 16.84 -1.02 7.18
C CYS A 94 16.42 -2.29 6.41
N ARG A 95 16.30 -3.41 7.12
CA ARG A 95 15.62 -4.61 6.64
C ARG A 95 14.12 -4.47 6.85
N VAL A 96 13.34 -4.67 5.78
CA VAL A 96 11.91 -4.42 5.77
C VAL A 96 11.18 -5.71 5.43
N LYS A 97 10.38 -6.22 6.37
CA LYS A 97 9.49 -7.37 6.17
C LYS A 97 8.06 -6.88 6.01
N ILE A 98 7.40 -7.29 4.93
CA ILE A 98 6.00 -6.93 4.66
C ILE A 98 5.17 -8.19 4.56
N TYR A 99 4.21 -8.32 5.48
CA TYR A 99 3.25 -9.41 5.58
C TYR A 99 1.96 -9.04 4.86
N MET A 100 1.59 -9.84 3.85
CA MET A 100 0.40 -9.58 3.04
C MET A 100 -0.28 -10.87 2.58
N ASP A 101 -1.58 -10.81 2.34
CA ASP A 101 -2.40 -11.96 1.95
C ASP A 101 -2.65 -12.05 0.43
N SER A 102 -2.20 -11.10 -0.38
CA SER A 102 -2.36 -11.14 -1.83
C SER A 102 -1.14 -11.75 -2.54
N ASN A 103 -1.26 -13.02 -2.95
CA ASN A 103 -0.24 -13.69 -3.76
C ASN A 103 0.01 -12.98 -5.11
N CYS A 104 -1.05 -12.43 -5.70
CA CYS A 104 -0.97 -11.68 -6.96
C CYS A 104 -0.07 -10.45 -6.82
N SER A 105 -0.17 -9.73 -5.70
CA SER A 105 0.63 -8.55 -5.44
C SER A 105 2.08 -8.89 -5.14
N ILE A 106 2.35 -9.92 -4.33
CA ILE A 106 3.71 -10.43 -4.10
C ILE A 106 4.37 -10.78 -5.43
N LEU A 107 3.72 -11.59 -6.25
CA LEU A 107 4.25 -12.00 -7.55
C LEU A 107 4.54 -10.81 -8.46
N THR A 108 3.66 -9.82 -8.49
CA THR A 108 3.82 -8.62 -9.32
C THR A 108 5.02 -7.79 -8.89
N ILE A 109 5.18 -7.55 -7.59
CA ILE A 109 6.29 -6.75 -7.04
C ILE A 109 7.61 -7.51 -7.19
N THR A 110 7.65 -8.80 -6.86
CA THR A 110 8.87 -9.62 -7.02
C THR A 110 9.32 -9.66 -8.47
N ARG A 111 8.40 -9.84 -9.42
CA ARG A 111 8.71 -9.79 -10.86
C ARG A 111 9.22 -8.41 -11.28
N PHE A 112 8.62 -7.35 -10.76
CA PHE A 112 9.04 -5.98 -11.03
C PHE A 112 10.46 -5.72 -10.51
N LEU A 113 10.75 -6.08 -9.26
CA LEU A 113 12.07 -5.91 -8.62
C LEU A 113 13.15 -6.82 -9.25
N TYR A 114 12.79 -7.97 -9.80
CA TYR A 114 13.74 -8.81 -10.53
C TYR A 114 14.00 -8.27 -11.95
N SER A 115 12.98 -7.74 -12.63
CA SER A 115 13.04 -7.31 -14.02
C SER A 115 13.31 -5.80 -14.20
N ARG A 116 13.92 -5.16 -13.19
CA ARG A 116 14.14 -3.70 -13.10
C ARG A 116 14.76 -3.09 -14.37
N SER A 117 15.68 -3.80 -15.02
CA SER A 117 16.35 -3.34 -16.23
C SER A 117 15.52 -3.50 -17.52
N LYS A 118 14.56 -4.44 -17.54
CA LYS A 118 13.71 -4.73 -18.72
C LYS A 118 12.39 -3.97 -18.69
N PHE A 119 12.11 -3.25 -17.60
CA PHE A 119 10.87 -2.50 -17.38
C PHE A 119 10.64 -1.32 -18.34
N ARG A 120 11.68 -0.87 -19.07
CA ARG A 120 11.54 0.21 -20.07
C ARG A 120 10.63 -0.16 -21.26
N SER A 121 10.24 -1.43 -21.40
CA SER A 121 9.44 -1.91 -22.52
C SER A 121 8.29 -2.81 -22.05
N ARG A 122 7.08 -2.26 -22.11
CA ARG A 122 5.77 -2.95 -22.21
C ARG A 122 5.17 -3.51 -20.91
N GLY A 123 3.94 -3.08 -20.62
CA GLY A 123 2.90 -4.00 -20.10
C GLY A 123 2.37 -3.80 -18.67
N PHE A 124 2.97 -2.96 -17.83
CA PHE A 124 2.47 -2.77 -16.46
C PHE A 124 1.53 -1.56 -16.35
N ASN A 125 0.22 -1.81 -16.37
CA ASN A 125 -0.74 -0.87 -15.80
C ASN A 125 -0.41 -0.75 -14.29
N ASN A 126 -0.22 0.47 -13.77
CA ASN A 126 0.28 0.83 -12.41
C ASN A 126 1.79 1.08 -12.31
N SER A 127 2.46 1.36 -13.43
CA SER A 127 3.92 1.54 -13.52
C SER A 127 4.52 2.58 -12.56
N LEU A 128 3.83 3.69 -12.28
CA LEU A 128 4.41 4.78 -11.50
C LEU A 128 4.68 4.41 -10.04
N ILE A 129 3.75 3.72 -9.37
CA ILE A 129 3.95 3.40 -7.94
C ILE A 129 5.07 2.39 -7.74
N LEU A 130 5.17 1.41 -8.65
CA LEU A 130 6.26 0.45 -8.67
C LEU A 130 7.61 1.14 -8.92
N ILE A 131 7.66 2.10 -9.86
CA ILE A 131 8.87 2.93 -10.08
C ILE A 131 9.25 3.69 -8.80
N TYR A 132 8.29 4.32 -8.12
CA TYR A 132 8.58 5.04 -6.87
C TYR A 132 9.07 4.12 -5.76
N MET A 133 8.53 2.90 -5.65
CA MET A 133 9.08 1.90 -4.73
C MET A 133 10.52 1.54 -5.06
N ASP A 134 10.85 1.29 -6.33
CA ASP A 134 12.23 0.96 -6.74
C ASP A 134 13.20 2.11 -6.42
N ILE A 135 12.79 3.35 -6.68
CA ILE A 135 13.58 4.54 -6.32
C ILE A 135 13.82 4.57 -4.80
N LEU A 136 12.78 4.39 -3.98
CA LEU A 136 12.92 4.40 -2.51
C LEU A 136 13.82 3.28 -2.01
N ILE A 137 13.64 2.05 -2.51
CA ILE A 137 14.43 0.89 -2.12
C ILE A 137 15.91 1.12 -2.43
N LYS A 138 16.21 1.69 -3.61
CA LYS A 138 17.60 2.00 -4.02
C LYS A 138 18.20 3.17 -3.26
N ASP A 139 17.49 4.30 -3.16
CA ASP A 139 17.98 5.50 -2.48
C ASP A 139 18.25 5.25 -0.99
N ARG A 140 17.47 4.35 -0.38
CA ARG A 140 17.61 4.00 1.03
C ARG A 140 18.36 2.69 1.28
N ASN A 141 18.80 1.98 0.24
CA ASN A 141 19.44 0.67 0.38
C ASN A 141 18.64 -0.28 1.30
N LEU A 142 17.34 -0.42 1.03
CA LEU A 142 16.44 -1.26 1.82
C LEU A 142 16.60 -2.73 1.42
N ASP A 143 16.68 -3.61 2.40
CA ASP A 143 16.56 -5.06 2.20
C ASP A 143 15.10 -5.48 2.36
N LEU A 144 14.38 -5.59 1.25
CA LEU A 144 12.93 -5.83 1.24
C LEU A 144 12.60 -7.32 1.09
N GLU A 145 11.84 -7.84 2.06
CA GLU A 145 11.29 -9.19 2.08
C GLU A 145 9.75 -9.15 2.09
N LEU A 146 9.11 -9.81 1.11
CA LEU A 146 7.65 -9.92 1.03
C LEU A 146 7.21 -11.32 1.49
N ILE A 147 6.34 -11.37 2.51
CA ILE A 147 5.94 -12.59 3.19
C ILE A 147 4.43 -12.81 3.01
N LYS A 148 4.07 -13.96 2.45
CA LYS A 148 2.67 -14.38 2.30
C LYS A 148 2.10 -14.83 3.64
N VAL A 149 1.01 -14.23 4.07
CA VAL A 149 0.22 -14.72 5.22
C VAL A 149 -1.05 -15.42 4.74
N LYS A 150 -1.53 -16.41 5.49
CA LYS A 150 -2.80 -17.07 5.18
C LYS A 150 -3.95 -16.10 5.45
N ALA A 151 -4.82 -15.91 4.46
CA ALA A 151 -6.08 -15.22 4.68
C ALA A 151 -6.88 -16.00 5.73
N HIS A 152 -7.38 -15.29 6.75
CA HIS A 152 -8.22 -15.84 7.82
C HIS A 152 -7.53 -16.80 8.81
N ALA A 153 -6.21 -16.67 9.02
CA ALA A 153 -5.53 -17.38 10.10
C ALA A 153 -5.76 -16.80 11.51
N GLY A 154 -6.68 -15.85 11.68
CA GLY A 154 -7.07 -15.31 12.99
C GLY A 154 -5.98 -14.50 13.67
N VAL A 155 -5.25 -13.65 12.93
CA VAL A 155 -4.37 -12.66 13.55
C VAL A 155 -4.87 -11.27 13.18
N LEU A 156 -5.49 -10.66 14.20
CA LEU A 156 -6.16 -9.36 14.35
C LEU A 156 -7.54 -9.24 13.70
#